data_AF-A0A557RQY8-F1
#
_entry.id   AF-A0A557RQY8-F1
#
_cell.length_a   1.000
_cell.length_b   1.000
_cell.length_c   1.000
_cell.angle_alpha   90.00
_cell.angle_beta   90.00
_cell.angle_gamma   90.00
#
_symmetry.space_group_name_H-M   'P 1'
#
loop_
_entity.id
_entity.type
_entity.pdbx_description
1 polymer ?
#
loop_
_entity_poly.entity_id
_entity_poly.type
_entity_poly.pdbx_seq_one_letter_code
_entity_poly.pdbx_strand_id
1 'polypeptide(L)'
;MTLLILGLLLFLGVHSVSIVNAPWRDRMHARFGEAGWKGVYSLVSLAGFVLIIYGYGAARMEPVVLYAPPMGLRHLALLLLVPVFPLFLATYLPGRIQRIARHPTLGNRG
;
A
#
# COMPACT_ATOMS: atom_id res chain seq x y z
N MET A 1 14.76 1.21 -14.49
CA MET A 1 14.84 1.55 -13.05
C MET A 1 14.40 2.97 -12.71
N THR A 2 14.86 4.00 -13.42
CA THR A 2 14.54 5.41 -13.14
C THR A 2 13.04 5.72 -13.05
N LEU A 3 12.23 5.23 -14.01
CA LEU A 3 10.77 5.45 -14.02
C LEU A 3 10.06 4.81 -12.81
N LEU A 4 10.51 3.63 -12.39
CA LEU A 4 9.99 2.96 -11.19
C LEU A 4 10.29 3.77 -9.94
N ILE A 5 11.53 4.24 -9.78
CA ILE A 5 11.94 5.06 -8.65
C ILE A 5 11.16 6.38 -8.63
N LEU A 6 11.02 7.05 -9.78
CA LEU A 6 10.24 8.28 -9.90
C LEU A 6 8.76 8.04 -9.54
N GLY A 7 8.17 6.96 -10.04
CA GLY A 7 6.80 6.57 -9.72
C GLY A 7 6.61 6.33 -8.21
N LEU A 8 7.56 5.63 -7.57
CA LEU A 8 7.55 5.40 -6.13
C LEU A 8 7.66 6.73 -5.35
N LEU A 9 8.60 7.60 -5.71
CA LEU A 9 8.76 8.90 -5.05
C LEU A 9 7.51 9.76 -5.17
N LEU A 10 6.90 9.83 -6.36
CA LEU A 10 5.67 10.60 -6.58
C LEU A 10 4.48 10.01 -5.82
N PHE A 11 4.25 8.71 -5.96
CA PHE A 11 3.10 8.04 -5.34
C PHE A 11 3.20 8.07 -3.81
N LEU A 12 4.32 7.59 -3.25
CA LEU A 12 4.51 7.52 -1.80
C LEU A 12 4.67 8.92 -1.20
N GLY A 13 5.34 9.83 -1.92
CA GLY A 13 5.51 11.22 -1.48
C GLY A 13 4.17 11.91 -1.28
N VAL A 14 3.30 11.91 -2.30
CA VAL A 14 1.98 12.55 -2.19
C VAL A 14 1.12 11.90 -1.09
N HIS A 15 1.16 10.57 -0.96
CA HIS A 15 0.44 9.89 0.13
C HIS A 15 0.96 10.26 1.52
N SER A 16 2.28 10.37 1.65
CA SER A 16 2.94 10.60 2.94
C SER A 16 2.85 12.05 3.40
N VAL A 17 2.71 13.01 2.49
CA VAL A 17 2.61 14.45 2.83
C VAL A 17 1.45 14.73 3.78
N SER A 18 0.33 14.03 3.65
CA SER A 18 -0.82 14.20 4.55
C SER A 18 -0.55 13.74 5.98
N ILE A 19 0.35 12.77 6.15
CA ILE A 19 0.74 12.18 7.43
C ILE A 19 1.87 13.00 8.07
N VAL A 20 2.86 13.40 7.27
CA VAL A 20 4.08 14.07 7.74
C VAL A 20 3.88 15.58 7.89
N ASN A 21 3.01 16.20 7.09
CA ASN A 21 2.82 17.65 7.07
C ASN A 21 1.33 18.03 6.89
N ALA A 22 0.52 17.68 7.89
CA ALA A 22 -0.87 18.09 7.97
C ALA A 22 -1.08 19.62 7.80
N PRO A 23 -0.25 20.52 8.37
CA PRO A 23 -0.42 21.97 8.16
C PRO A 23 -0.29 22.40 6.69
N TRP A 24 0.58 21.77 5.92
CA TRP A 24 0.70 22.06 4.48
C TRP A 24 -0.53 21.58 3.71
N ARG A 25 -1.03 20.38 4.02
CA ARG A 25 -2.28 19.85 3.45
C ARG A 25 -3.44 20.83 3.73
N ASP A 26 -3.56 21.33 4.96
CA ASP A 26 -4.64 22.24 5.36
C ASP A 26 -4.58 23.59 4.64
N ARG A 27 -3.37 24.13 4.43
CA ARG A 27 -3.17 25.32 3.59
C ARG A 27 -3.54 25.08 2.13
N MET A 28 -3.23 23.91 1.58
CA MET A 28 -3.61 23.57 0.21
C MET A 28 -5.13 23.35 0.08
N HIS A 29 -5.75 22.72 1.07
CA HIS A 29 -7.21 22.62 1.20
C HIS A 29 -7.88 23.99 1.24
N ALA A 30 -7.36 24.93 2.05
CA ALA A 30 -7.89 26.28 2.13
C ALA A 30 -7.74 27.07 0.81
N ARG A 31 -6.68 26.79 0.03
CA ARG A 31 -6.40 27.47 -1.24
C ARG A 31 -7.19 26.92 -2.43
N PHE A 32 -7.34 25.61 -2.53
CA PHE A 32 -7.94 24.93 -3.69
C PHE A 32 -9.36 24.41 -3.44
N GLY A 33 -9.85 24.51 -2.20
CA GLY A 33 -11.07 23.84 -1.76
C GLY A 33 -10.89 22.32 -1.67
N GLU A 34 -11.89 21.65 -1.10
CA GLU A 34 -11.85 20.20 -0.89
C GLU A 34 -11.77 19.41 -2.20
N ALA A 35 -12.61 19.75 -3.18
CA ALA A 35 -12.66 19.06 -4.46
C ALA A 35 -11.39 19.30 -5.30
N GLY A 36 -10.87 20.54 -5.33
CA GLY A 36 -9.66 20.88 -6.08
C GLY A 36 -8.42 20.19 -5.52
N TRP A 37 -8.25 20.19 -4.20
CA TRP A 37 -7.14 19.49 -3.56
C TRP A 37 -7.22 17.96 -3.79
N LYS A 38 -8.40 17.35 -3.60
CA LYS A 38 -8.59 15.92 -3.88
C LYS A 38 -8.34 15.56 -5.35
N GLY A 39 -8.74 16.43 -6.28
CA GLY A 39 -8.50 16.24 -7.71
C GLY A 39 -7.00 16.21 -8.05
N VAL A 40 -6.25 17.23 -7.61
CA VAL A 40 -4.79 17.29 -7.81
C VAL A 40 -4.11 16.10 -7.15
N TYR A 41 -4.45 15.81 -5.90
CA TYR A 41 -3.92 14.66 -5.16
C TYR A 41 -4.13 13.34 -5.94
N SER A 42 -5.35 13.12 -6.44
CA SER A 42 -5.71 11.90 -7.15
C SER A 42 -5.00 11.79 -8.49
N LEU A 43 -4.89 12.89 -9.24
CA LEU A 43 -4.18 12.92 -10.52
C LEU A 43 -2.69 12.61 -10.36
N VAL A 44 -2.02 13.25 -9.39
CA VAL A 44 -0.59 13.00 -9.15
C VAL A 44 -0.38 11.57 -8.64
N SER A 45 -1.26 11.08 -7.77
CA SER A 45 -1.23 9.69 -7.31
C SER A 45 -1.40 8.71 -8.47
N LEU A 46 -2.36 8.94 -9.37
CA LEU A 46 -2.59 8.09 -10.53
C LEU A 46 -1.39 8.10 -11.48
N ALA A 47 -0.82 9.28 -11.75
CA ALA A 47 0.38 9.39 -12.58
C ALA A 47 1.56 8.62 -11.97
N GLY A 48 1.80 8.76 -10.66
CA GLY A 48 2.82 7.98 -9.94
C GLY A 48 2.58 6.48 -10.03
N PHE A 49 1.32 6.05 -9.90
CA PHE A 49 0.94 4.64 -10.00
C PHE A 49 1.18 4.07 -11.41
N VAL A 50 0.80 4.80 -12.46
CA VAL A 50 1.07 4.39 -13.86
C VAL A 50 2.58 4.29 -14.12
N LEU A 51 3.37 5.22 -13.58
CA LEU A 51 4.83 5.16 -13.66
C LEU A 51 5.41 3.94 -12.94
N ILE A 52 4.85 3.54 -11.81
CA ILE A 52 5.24 2.30 -11.11
C ILE A 52 4.94 1.09 -12.00
N ILE A 53 3.74 0.99 -12.57
CA ILE A 53 3.36 -0.14 -13.44
C ILE A 53 4.33 -0.25 -14.63
N TYR A 54 4.52 0.84 -15.37
CA TYR A 54 5.38 0.85 -16.54
C TYR A 54 6.85 0.64 -16.17
N GLY A 55 7.32 1.33 -15.13
CA GLY A 55 8.68 1.24 -14.63
C GLY A 55 9.03 -0.16 -14.14
N TYR A 56 8.12 -0.85 -13.46
CA TYR A 56 8.27 -2.25 -13.05
C TYR A 56 8.27 -3.19 -14.25
N GLY A 57 7.37 -2.95 -15.22
CA GLY A 57 7.32 -3.70 -16.48
C GLY A 57 8.63 -3.66 -17.27
N ALA A 58 9.30 -2.50 -17.28
CA ALA A 58 10.65 -2.38 -17.85
C ALA A 58 11.72 -3.01 -16.94
N ALA A 59 11.64 -2.80 -15.63
CA ALA A 59 12.61 -3.30 -14.66
C ALA A 59 12.70 -4.83 -14.63
N ARG A 60 11.59 -5.53 -14.80
CA ARG A 60 11.56 -7.00 -14.79
C ARG A 60 12.19 -7.66 -16.01
N MET A 61 12.43 -6.91 -17.10
CA MET A 61 13.05 -7.45 -18.32
C MET A 61 14.55 -7.70 -18.14
N GLU A 62 15.18 -6.98 -17.21
CA GLU A 62 16.57 -7.19 -16.79
C GLU A 62 16.62 -7.42 -15.27
N PRO A 63 16.14 -8.60 -14.81
CA PRO A 63 16.03 -8.87 -13.38
C PRO A 63 17.41 -9.07 -12.77
N VAL A 64 17.75 -8.22 -11.79
CA VAL A 64 18.89 -8.47 -10.90
C VAL A 64 18.43 -9.43 -9.81
N VAL A 65 18.99 -10.64 -9.79
CA VAL A 65 18.68 -11.63 -8.75
C VAL A 65 19.36 -11.20 -7.45
N LEU A 66 18.60 -10.54 -6.58
CA LEU A 66 19.08 -10.09 -5.27
C LEU A 66 19.03 -11.20 -4.20
N TYR A 67 18.10 -12.13 -4.34
CA TYR A 67 17.88 -13.22 -3.40
C TYR A 67 17.16 -14.39 -4.06
N ALA A 68 17.65 -15.61 -3.84
CA ALA A 68 17.01 -16.84 -4.25
C ALA A 68 16.51 -17.58 -3.00
N PRO A 69 15.18 -17.61 -2.74
CA PRO A 69 14.66 -18.27 -1.56
C PRO A 69 14.86 -19.80 -1.63
N PRO A 70 15.33 -20.45 -0.56
CA PRO A 70 15.37 -21.91 -0.50
C PRO A 70 13.96 -22.51 -0.60
N MET A 71 13.85 -23.65 -1.29
CA MET A 71 12.58 -24.30 -1.63
C MET A 71 11.64 -24.51 -0.44
N GLY A 72 12.18 -24.83 0.75
CA GLY A 72 11.39 -25.01 1.98
C GLY A 72 10.60 -23.77 2.40
N LEU A 73 11.13 -22.56 2.17
CA LEU A 73 10.43 -21.31 2.50
C LEU A 73 9.19 -21.10 1.64
N ARG A 74 9.16 -21.63 0.40
CA ARG A 74 7.96 -21.57 -0.44
C ARG A 74 6.82 -22.37 0.17
N HIS A 75 7.12 -23.58 0.67
CA HIS A 75 6.12 -24.42 1.32
C HIS A 75 5.64 -23.82 2.65
N LEU A 76 6.55 -23.24 3.43
CA LEU A 76 6.19 -22.54 4.66
C LEU A 76 5.29 -21.32 4.38
N ALA A 77 5.59 -20.52 3.36
CA ALA A 77 4.77 -19.37 2.97
C ALA A 77 3.35 -19.79 2.56
N LEU A 78 3.21 -20.89 1.79
CA LEU A 78 1.91 -21.44 1.43
C LEU A 78 1.13 -21.95 2.65
N LEU A 79 1.81 -22.58 3.61
CA LEU A 79 1.18 -23.07 4.85
C LEU A 79 0.72 -21.90 5.73
N LEU A 80 1.51 -20.83 5.82
CA LEU A 80 1.13 -19.60 6.51
C LEU A 80 -0.03 -18.86 5.83
N LEU A 81 -0.25 -19.03 4.52
CA LEU A 81 -1.38 -18.45 3.82
C LEU A 81 -2.72 -19.09 4.23
N VAL A 82 -2.71 -20.36 4.66
CA VAL A 82 -3.93 -21.08 5.09
C VAL A 82 -4.67 -20.38 6.24
N PRO A 83 -4.04 -20.01 7.37
CA PRO A 83 -4.72 -19.27 8.44
C PRO A 83 -5.04 -17.82 8.08
N VAL A 84 -4.42 -17.22 7.05
CA VAL A 84 -4.73 -15.85 6.62
C VAL A 84 -6.16 -15.74 6.12
N PHE A 85 -6.69 -16.72 5.37
CA PHE A 85 -8.05 -16.64 4.85
C PHE A 85 -9.14 -16.67 5.95
N PRO A 86 -9.10 -17.58 6.95
CA PRO A 86 -10.01 -17.52 8.09
C PRO A 86 -9.85 -16.25 8.92
N LEU A 87 -8.62 -15.75 9.12
CA LEU A 87 -8.38 -14.51 9.85
C LEU A 87 -8.93 -13.28 9.11
N PHE A 88 -8.77 -13.25 7.78
CA PHE A 88 -9.33 -12.21 6.94
C PHE A 88 -10.86 -12.26 6.93
N LEU A 89 -11.47 -13.45 6.92
CA LEU A 89 -12.92 -13.55 7.00
C LEU A 89 -13.44 -13.18 8.40
N ALA A 90 -12.67 -13.44 9.46
CA ALA A 90 -12.99 -13.07 10.82
C ALA A 90 -13.02 -11.54 11.08
N THR A 91 -12.50 -10.71 10.17
CA THR A 91 -12.73 -9.24 10.26
C THR A 91 -14.16 -8.85 9.91
N TYR A 92 -14.83 -9.64 9.06
CA TYR A 92 -16.18 -9.34 8.56
C TYR A 92 -17.27 -10.20 9.21
N LEU A 93 -16.94 -11.40 9.68
CA LEU A 93 -17.89 -12.33 10.31
C LEU A 93 -17.66 -12.43 11.82
N PRO A 94 -18.66 -12.08 12.66
CA PRO A 94 -18.53 -12.19 14.10
C PRO A 94 -18.50 -13.66 14.55
N GLY A 95 -17.49 -14.03 15.34
CA GLY A 95 -17.28 -15.42 15.75
C GLY A 95 -16.22 -15.60 16.84
N ARG A 96 -15.99 -16.85 17.26
CA ARG A 96 -14.98 -17.18 18.30
C ARG A 96 -13.56 -16.77 17.89
N ILE A 97 -13.25 -16.85 16.59
CA ILE A 97 -11.95 -16.48 16.03
C ILE A 97 -11.72 -14.96 16.17
N GLN A 98 -12.74 -14.14 15.91
CA GLN A 98 -12.68 -12.68 16.10
C GLN A 98 -12.49 -12.28 17.57
N ARG A 99 -13.10 -13.00 18.53
CA ARG A 99 -12.94 -12.70 19.96
C ARG A 99 -11.55 -13.04 20.52
N ILE A 100 -10.89 -14.06 19.97
CA ILE A 100 -9.56 -14.50 20.40
C ILE A 100 -8.47 -13.67 19.71
N ALA A 101 -8.64 -13.39 18.42
CA ALA A 101 -7.78 -12.47 17.67
C ALA A 101 -8.19 -11.02 18.00
N ARG A 102 -7.70 -10.49 19.14
CA ARG A 102 -8.02 -9.13 19.63
C ARG A 102 -7.89 -8.03 18.57
N HIS A 103 -7.05 -8.21 17.55
CA HIS A 103 -6.98 -7.35 16.37
C HIS A 103 -6.64 -8.19 15.13
N PRO A 104 -7.62 -8.67 14.35
CA PRO A 104 -7.31 -9.54 13.21
C PRO A 104 -6.50 -8.82 12.11
N THR A 105 -6.55 -7.47 12.05
CA THR A 105 -5.75 -6.66 11.09
C THR A 105 -5.38 -5.22 11.53
N LEU A 106 -5.51 -4.83 12.82
CA LEU A 106 -5.45 -3.43 13.35
C LEU A 106 -6.71 -2.60 13.04
N GLY A 107 -7.63 -2.51 14.01
CA GLY A 107 -8.82 -1.67 13.88
C GLY A 107 -9.90 -1.96 14.92
N ASN A 108 -9.64 -1.61 16.18
CA ASN A 108 -10.73 -1.24 17.09
C ASN A 108 -10.37 0.13 17.67
N ARG A 109 -10.84 1.21 17.03
CA ARG A 109 -10.98 2.51 17.68
C ARG A 109 -12.44 2.58 18.13
N GLY A 110 -12.67 2.06 19.33
CA GLY A 110 -13.78 2.43 20.20
C GLY A 110 -13.20 3.19 21.37
#